data_AF-A0ABD5DH67-F1
#
_entry.id   AF-A0ABD5DH67-F1
#
_cell.length_a   1.000
_cell.length_b   1.000
_cell.length_c   1.000
_cell.angle_alpha   90.00
_cell.angle_beta   90.00
_cell.angle_gamma   90.00
#
_symmetry.space_group_name_H-M   'P 1'
#
loop_
_entity.id
_entity.type
_entity.pdbx_description
1 polymer ?
#
loop_
_entity_poly.entity_id
_entity_poly.type
_entity_poly.pdbx_seq_one_letter_code
_entity_poly.pdbx_strand_id
1 'polypeptide(L)'
;DEENMPGSKREVKNAREEGVEFQFNVQPLGVEVNANGKVCGVKMARTEMGQPDAKGRRRAEIVPGSEHVVPADAVVMAFGFRPHSME
;
A
#
# COMPACT_ATOMS: atom_id res chain seq x y z
N ASP A 1 -7.67 8.63 -0.24
CA ASP A 1 -6.88 7.75 0.64
C ASP A 1 -6.32 8.41 1.88
N GLU A 2 -5.61 9.53 1.79
CA GLU A 2 -5.03 10.17 2.99
C GLU A 2 -6.06 10.46 4.09
N GLU A 3 -7.22 10.99 3.73
CA GLU A 3 -8.32 11.26 4.68
C GLU A 3 -8.85 10.00 5.37
N ASN A 4 -8.64 8.82 4.77
CA ASN A 4 -9.05 7.52 5.27
C ASN A 4 -7.91 6.78 6.01
N MET A 5 -6.73 7.40 6.16
CA MET A 5 -5.60 6.80 6.87
C MET A 5 -6.02 6.43 8.31
N PRO A 6 -5.91 5.16 8.73
CA PRO A 6 -6.36 4.71 10.05
C PRO A 6 -5.45 5.17 11.20
N GLY A 7 -4.23 5.62 10.89
CA GLY A 7 -3.26 6.12 11.87
C GLY A 7 -3.60 7.51 12.43
N SER A 8 -2.93 7.88 13.52
CA SER A 8 -3.11 9.21 14.13
C SER A 8 -2.66 10.32 13.18
N LYS A 9 -3.49 11.36 13.00
CA LYS A 9 -3.12 12.54 12.17
C LYS A 9 -1.81 13.18 12.62
N ARG A 10 -1.52 13.16 13.93
CA ARG A 10 -0.27 13.69 14.48
C ARG A 10 0.93 12.85 14.03
N GLU A 11 0.81 11.53 14.05
CA GLU A 11 1.89 10.62 13.64
C GLU A 11 2.16 10.71 12.14
N VAL A 12 1.11 10.80 11.31
CA VAL A 12 1.25 11.03 9.87
C VAL A 12 1.99 12.34 9.60
N LYS A 13 1.65 13.40 10.34
CA LYS A 13 2.34 14.69 10.24
C LYS A 13 3.81 14.58 10.63
N ASN A 14 4.13 13.98 11.77
CA ASN A 14 5.51 13.80 12.23
C ASN A 14 6.33 13.00 11.21
N ALA A 15 5.79 11.89 10.69
CA ALA A 15 6.46 11.08 9.67
C ALA A 15 6.79 11.88 8.42
N ARG A 16 5.88 12.77 7.97
CA ARG A 16 6.16 13.68 6.84
C ARG A 16 7.27 14.67 7.17
N GLU A 17 7.26 15.25 8.36
CA GLU A 17 8.31 16.18 8.82
C GLU A 17 9.68 15.50 8.93
N GLU A 18 9.71 14.20 9.23
CA GLU A 18 10.91 13.36 9.24
C GLU A 18 11.35 12.89 7.83
N GLY A 19 10.58 13.21 6.78
CA GLY A 19 10.93 12.93 5.39
C GLY A 19 10.31 11.66 4.79
N VAL A 20 9.31 11.06 5.44
CA VAL A 20 8.59 9.91 4.86
C VAL A 20 7.76 10.34 3.66
N GLU A 21 7.98 9.66 2.54
CA GLU A 21 7.16 9.80 1.33
C GLU A 21 5.93 8.88 1.39
N PHE A 22 4.74 9.46 1.30
CA PHE A 22 3.49 8.71 1.25
C PHE A 22 2.99 8.61 -0.18
N GLN A 23 2.83 7.38 -0.68
CA GLN A 23 2.14 7.10 -1.94
C GLN A 23 0.76 6.55 -1.63
N PHE A 24 -0.27 7.28 -2.06
CA PHE A 24 -1.68 6.93 -1.85
C PHE A 24 -2.32 6.44 -3.15
N ASN A 25 -3.43 5.71 -3.02
CA ASN A 25 -4.13 5.11 -4.15
C ASN A 25 -3.17 4.25 -5.01
N VAL A 26 -2.37 3.42 -4.33
CA VAL A 26 -1.50 2.41 -4.93
C VAL A 26 -1.71 1.08 -4.20
N GLN A 27 -1.63 -0.01 -4.93
CA GLN A 27 -1.76 -1.36 -4.40
C GLN A 27 -0.54 -2.21 -4.78
N PRO A 28 0.08 -2.93 -3.82
CA PRO A 28 1.15 -3.88 -4.13
C PRO A 28 0.60 -5.10 -4.87
N LEU A 29 1.30 -5.48 -5.94
CA LEU A 29 1.04 -6.68 -6.74
C LEU A 29 2.05 -7.80 -6.44
N GLY A 30 3.27 -7.45 -6.01
CA GLY A 30 4.30 -8.44 -5.67
C GLY A 30 5.62 -7.81 -5.28
N VAL A 31 6.48 -8.59 -4.62
CA VAL A 31 7.87 -8.21 -4.32
C VAL A 31 8.76 -8.68 -5.47
N GLU A 32 9.55 -7.77 -6.02
CA GLU A 32 10.53 -8.07 -7.06
C GLU A 32 11.86 -8.47 -6.42
N VAL A 33 12.48 -9.52 -6.96
CA VAL A 33 13.79 -10.01 -6.53
C VAL A 33 14.76 -10.06 -7.70
N ASN A 34 16.02 -9.76 -7.44
CA ASN A 34 17.08 -9.87 -8.43
C ASN A 34 17.58 -11.31 -8.58
N ALA A 35 18.52 -11.54 -9.50
CA ALA A 35 19.09 -12.87 -9.79
C ALA A 35 19.74 -13.56 -8.59
N ASN A 36 20.11 -12.82 -7.54
CA ASN A 36 20.69 -13.36 -6.31
C ASN A 36 19.63 -13.62 -5.21
N GLY A 37 18.33 -13.50 -5.54
CA GLY A 37 17.23 -13.68 -4.61
C GLY A 37 17.07 -12.56 -3.59
N LYS A 38 17.70 -11.39 -3.79
CA LYS A 38 17.52 -10.22 -2.92
C LYS A 38 16.42 -9.32 -3.45
N VAL A 39 15.65 -8.72 -2.54
CA VAL A 39 14.64 -7.71 -2.86
C VAL A 39 15.28 -6.57 -3.65
N CYS A 40 14.61 -6.14 -4.71
CA CYS A 40 15.01 -4.96 -5.50
C CYS A 40 13.85 -4.01 -5.80
N GLY A 41 12.63 -4.34 -5.39
CA GLY A 41 11.50 -3.45 -5.50
C GLY A 41 10.17 -4.09 -5.12
N VAL A 42 9.12 -3.29 -5.25
CA VAL A 42 7.73 -3.76 -5.14
C VAL A 42 7.01 -3.36 -6.41
N LYS A 43 6.43 -4.34 -7.09
CA LYS A 43 5.51 -4.08 -8.20
C LYS A 43 4.21 -3.54 -7.61
N MET A 44 3.83 -2.35 -8.04
CA MET A 44 2.63 -1.63 -7.62
C MET A 44 1.74 -1.38 -8.82
N ALA A 45 0.45 -1.13 -8.59
CA ALA A 45 -0.46 -0.52 -9.55
C ALA A 45 -1.17 0.66 -8.91
N ARG A 46 -1.53 1.67 -9.70
CA ARG A 46 -2.40 2.75 -9.23
C ARG A 46 -3.81 2.22 -9.05
N THR A 47 -4.51 2.79 -8.08
CA THR A 47 -5.91 2.51 -7.83
C THR A 47 -6.74 3.77 -7.90
N GLU A 48 -8.02 3.63 -8.15
CA GLU A 48 -9.01 4.69 -8.01
C GLU A 48 -10.25 4.18 -7.27
N MET A 49 -11.05 5.10 -6.73
CA MET A 49 -12.27 4.71 -6.03
C MET A 49 -13.33 4.33 -7.05
N GLY A 50 -13.71 3.06 -7.06
CA GLY A 50 -14.81 2.53 -7.86
C GLY A 50 -16.17 3.09 -7.44
N GLN A 51 -17.20 2.59 -8.11
CA GLN A 51 -18.57 3.01 -7.83
C GLN A 51 -19.00 2.60 -6.40
N PRO A 52 -19.83 3.41 -5.73
CA PRO A 52 -20.37 3.05 -4.43
C PRO A 52 -21.26 1.80 -4.54
N ASP A 53 -21.10 0.87 -3.60
CA ASP A 53 -22.02 -0.25 -3.44
C ASP A 53 -23.40 0.22 -2.93
N ALA A 54 -24.37 -0.70 -2.80
CA ALA A 54 -25.71 -0.40 -2.30
C ALA A 54 -25.73 0.22 -0.88
N LYS A 55 -24.63 0.16 -0.14
CA LYS A 55 -24.45 0.77 1.19
C LYS A 55 -23.60 2.05 1.14
N GLY A 56 -23.29 2.56 -0.05
CA GLY A 56 -22.47 3.75 -0.27
C GLY A 56 -20.97 3.52 -0.14
N ARG A 57 -20.51 2.29 0.10
CA ARG A 57 -19.07 2.01 0.27
C ARG A 57 -18.41 1.90 -1.08
N ARG A 58 -17.29 2.59 -1.24
CA ARG A 58 -16.46 2.52 -2.44
C ARG A 58 -15.27 1.60 -2.18
N ARG A 59 -14.90 0.80 -3.18
CA ARG A 59 -13.70 -0.03 -3.15
C ARG A 59 -12.66 0.57 -4.09
N ALA A 60 -11.38 0.39 -3.75
CA ALA A 60 -10.31 0.70 -4.66
C ALA A 60 -10.31 -0.31 -5.83
N GLU A 61 -10.23 0.18 -7.05
CA GLU A 61 -10.13 -0.59 -8.29
C GLU A 61 -8.79 -0.27 -8.96
N ILE A 62 -8.12 -1.28 -9.52
CA ILE A 62 -6.84 -1.09 -10.21
C ILE A 62 -7.08 -0.35 -11.52
N VAL A 63 -6.30 0.71 -11.75
CA VAL A 63 -6.26 1.41 -13.05
C VAL A 63 -5.45 0.56 -14.04
N PRO A 64 -6.05 0.05 -15.14
CA PRO A 64 -5.34 -0.82 -16.07
C PRO A 64 -4.11 -0.15 -16.71
N GLY A 65 -3.01 -0.88 -16.84
CA GLY A 65 -1.77 -0.37 -17.44
C GLY A 65 -0.99 0.59 -16.56
N SER A 66 -1.37 0.73 -15.28
CA SER A 66 -0.69 1.59 -14.32
C SER A 66 0.41 0.89 -13.52
N GLU A 67 0.71 -0.37 -13.86
CA GLU A 67 1.72 -1.19 -13.20
C GLU A 67 3.11 -0.56 -13.33
N HIS A 68 3.83 -0.47 -12.21
CA HIS A 68 5.18 0.05 -12.16
C HIS A 68 5.92 -0.58 -10.97
N VAL A 69 7.25 -0.48 -10.97
CA VAL A 69 8.08 -0.95 -9.87
C VAL A 69 8.53 0.25 -9.05
N VAL A 70 8.29 0.20 -7.74
CA VAL A 70 8.91 1.10 -6.77
C VAL A 70 10.21 0.44 -6.30
N PRO A 71 11.39 1.02 -6.60
CA PRO A 71 12.68 0.46 -6.17
C PRO A 71 12.77 0.40 -4.64
N ALA A 72 13.26 -0.72 -4.12
CA ALA A 72 13.44 -0.91 -2.68
C ALA A 72 14.45 -2.03 -2.41
N ASP A 73 15.34 -1.82 -1.45
CA ASP A 73 16.26 -2.86 -0.96
C ASP A 73 15.68 -3.67 0.20
N ALA A 74 14.66 -3.12 0.88
CA ALA A 74 13.97 -3.73 2.01
C ALA A 74 12.47 -3.43 1.95
N VAL A 75 11.66 -4.41 2.35
CA VAL A 75 10.19 -4.30 2.37
C VAL A 75 9.68 -4.76 3.72
N VAL A 76 8.92 -3.89 4.39
CA VAL A 76 8.27 -4.18 5.67
C VAL A 76 6.77 -4.33 5.45
N MET A 77 6.24 -5.54 5.70
CA MET A 77 4.81 -5.80 5.60
C MET A 77 4.08 -5.31 6.86
N ALA A 78 3.18 -4.34 6.69
CA ALA A 78 2.44 -3.70 7.78
C ALA A 78 0.91 -3.80 7.61
N PHE A 79 0.40 -4.92 7.07
CA PHE A 79 -1.04 -5.14 6.84
C PHE A 79 -1.87 -5.39 8.11
N GLY A 80 -1.24 -5.34 9.28
CA GLY A 80 -1.84 -5.75 10.55
C GLY A 80 -1.80 -7.27 10.74
N PHE A 81 -2.46 -7.72 11.80
CA PHE A 81 -2.43 -9.11 12.24
C PHE A 81 -3.83 -9.71 12.20
N ARG A 82 -3.93 -10.99 11.88
CA ARG A 82 -5.13 -11.79 12.12
C ARG A 82 -4.90 -12.61 13.39
N PRO A 83 -5.93 -12.77 14.24
CA PRO A 83 -5.82 -13.70 15.36
C PRO A 83 -5.55 -15.11 14.82
N HIS A 84 -4.66 -15.85 15.49
CA HIS A 84 -4.44 -17.26 15.20
C HIS A 84 -5.48 -18.11 15.93
N SER A 85 -5.96 -19.18 15.30
CA SER A 85 -6.79 -20.19 15.97
C SER A 85 -5.93 -20.95 16.97
N MET A 86 -6.41 -21.11 18.21
CA MET A 86 -5.86 -22.09 19.13
C MET A 86 -6.47 -23.44 18.74
N GLU A 87 -5.70 -24.28 18.06
CA GLU A 87 -5.97 -25.74 18.01
C GLU A 87 -5.38 -26.42 19.25
#